data_AF-A0A1H5UNQ4-F1
#
_entry.id   AF-A0A1H5UNQ4-F1
#
_cell.length_a   1.000
_cell.length_b   1.000
_cell.length_c   1.000
_cell.angle_alpha   90.00
_cell.angle_beta   90.00
_cell.angle_gamma   90.00
#
_symmetry.space_group_name_H-M   'P 1'
#
loop_
_entity.id
_entity.type
_entity.pdbx_description
1 polymer ?
#
loop_
_entity_poly.entity_id
_entity_poly.type
_entity_poly.pdbx_seq_one_letter_code
_entity_poly.pdbx_strand_id
1 'polypeptide(L)'
;MDVLIEWLVAIFVVVGGIFALIGSIGLARLPDFYTRLHGPTKATTLGVGGTIIASLLFFSWQERGLQLHEVLITLFLFITAPVSAHMLAKAAMHRDLKRMKGTQGEPWKQ
;
A
#
# COMPACT_ATOMS: atom_id res chain seq x y z
N MET A 1 -17.18 12.09 19.55
CA MET A 1 -15.75 12.43 19.40
C MET A 1 -15.65 13.94 19.25
N ASP A 2 -14.47 14.53 19.38
CA ASP A 2 -14.29 15.91 18.90
C ASP A 2 -14.53 15.95 17.39
N VAL A 3 -15.28 16.95 16.90
CA VAL A 3 -15.64 17.11 15.48
C VAL A 3 -14.40 17.08 14.57
N LEU A 4 -13.27 17.61 15.05
CA LEU A 4 -11.99 17.57 14.34
C LEU A 4 -11.51 16.14 14.08
N ILE A 5 -11.62 15.24 15.07
CA ILE A 5 -11.19 13.84 14.94
C ILE A 5 -12.10 13.11 13.95
N GLU A 6 -13.40 13.38 13.96
CA GLU A 6 -14.35 12.81 13.00
C GLU A 6 -13.98 13.19 11.55
N TRP A 7 -13.66 14.46 11.31
CA TRP A 7 -13.17 14.91 9.99
C TRP A 7 -11.86 14.23 9.58
N LEU A 8 -10.90 14.12 10.50
CA LEU A 8 -9.62 13.46 10.22
C LEU A 8 -9.83 11.98 9.86
N VAL A 9 -10.60 11.24 10.65
CA VAL A 9 -10.94 9.84 10.39
C VAL A 9 -11.60 9.71 9.01
N ALA A 10 -12.60 10.55 8.70
CA ALA A 10 -13.28 10.53 7.42
C ALA A 10 -12.32 10.77 6.24
N ILE A 11 -11.43 11.77 6.34
CA ILE A 11 -10.44 12.08 5.31
C ILE A 11 -9.52 10.88 5.07
N PHE A 12 -8.98 10.29 6.13
CA PHE A 12 -8.07 9.15 6.01
C PHE A 12 -8.74 7.91 5.41
N VAL A 13 -9.99 7.61 5.77
CA VAL A 13 -10.76 6.51 5.17
C VAL A 13 -11.05 6.76 3.69
N VAL A 14 -11.49 7.98 3.33
CA VAL A 14 -11.81 8.32 1.93
C VAL A 14 -10.56 8.29 1.07
N VAL A 15 -9.47 8.91 1.52
CA VAL A 15 -8.18 8.87 0.83
C VAL A 15 -7.67 7.44 0.72
N GLY A 16 -7.78 6.66 1.81
CA GLY A 16 -7.42 5.25 1.83
C GLY A 16 -8.18 4.43 0.76
N GLY A 17 -9.49 4.62 0.68
CA GLY A 17 -10.36 4.01 -0.32
C GLY A 17 -10.00 4.43 -1.75
N ILE A 18 -9.71 5.71 -1.99
CA ILE A 18 -9.27 6.22 -3.29
C ILE A 18 -7.96 5.54 -3.74
N PHE A 19 -6.97 5.44 -2.85
CA PHE A 19 -5.70 4.77 -3.19
C PHE A 19 -5.85 3.26 -3.40
N ALA A 20 -6.73 2.60 -2.64
CA ALA A 20 -7.06 1.19 -2.87
C ALA A 20 -7.70 0.99 -4.25
N LEU A 21 -8.62 1.87 -4.65
CA LEU A 21 -9.25 1.83 -5.97
C LEU A 21 -8.24 2.11 -7.09
N ILE A 22 -7.46 3.19 -6.97
CA ILE A 22 -6.42 3.54 -7.96
C ILE A 22 -5.42 2.40 -8.11
N GLY A 23 -4.95 1.81 -7.01
CA GLY A 23 -4.00 0.71 -7.06
C GLY A 23 -4.59 -0.56 -7.69
N SER A 24 -5.88 -0.84 -7.45
CA SER A 24 -6.60 -1.95 -8.09
C SER A 24 -6.76 -1.73 -9.60
N ILE A 25 -7.14 -0.51 -10.01
CA ILE A 25 -7.19 -0.13 -11.43
C ILE A 25 -5.80 -0.23 -12.07
N GLY A 26 -4.76 0.23 -11.37
CA GLY A 26 -3.37 0.13 -11.82
C GLY A 26 -2.94 -1.32 -12.04
N LEU A 27 -3.26 -2.22 -11.10
CA LEU A 27 -2.99 -3.65 -11.24
C LEU A 27 -3.70 -4.26 -12.46
N ALA A 28 -4.96 -3.87 -12.70
CA ALA A 28 -5.77 -4.43 -13.78
C ALA A 28 -5.37 -3.90 -15.16
N ARG A 29 -5.06 -2.60 -15.27
CA ARG A 29 -4.93 -1.90 -16.56
C ARG A 29 -3.50 -1.61 -17.01
N LEU A 30 -2.50 -1.59 -16.12
CA LEU A 30 -1.14 -1.24 -16.54
C LEU A 30 -0.54 -2.29 -17.50
N PRO A 31 0.34 -1.88 -18.41
CA PRO A 31 0.71 -2.68 -19.59
C PRO A 31 1.72 -3.80 -19.34
N ASP A 32 2.53 -3.73 -18.27
CA ASP A 32 3.52 -4.75 -17.94
C ASP A 32 3.55 -5.07 -16.44
N PHE A 33 4.23 -6.16 -16.07
CA PHE A 33 4.27 -6.63 -14.69
C PHE A 33 4.87 -5.61 -13.71
N TYR A 34 5.94 -4.94 -14.11
CA TYR A 34 6.66 -3.98 -13.25
C TYR A 34 5.83 -2.73 -13.04
N THR A 35 5.20 -2.20 -14.10
CA THR A 35 4.28 -1.07 -13.97
C THR A 35 3.06 -1.45 -13.14
N ARG A 36 2.47 -2.64 -13.36
CA ARG A 36 1.37 -3.17 -12.54
C ARG A 36 1.72 -3.23 -11.06
N LEU A 37 2.95 -3.61 -10.70
CA LEU A 37 3.40 -3.75 -9.31
C LEU A 37 3.36 -2.42 -8.52
N HIS A 38 3.46 -1.27 -9.21
CA HIS A 38 3.25 0.04 -8.57
C HIS A 38 1.81 0.26 -8.09
N GLY A 39 0.82 -0.38 -8.70
CA GLY A 39 -0.58 -0.28 -8.30
C GLY A 39 -0.81 -0.84 -6.89
N PRO A 40 -0.59 -2.16 -6.67
CA PRO A 40 -0.76 -2.79 -5.36
C PRO A 40 0.11 -2.17 -4.26
N THR A 41 1.33 -1.76 -4.57
CA THR A 41 2.22 -1.12 -3.57
C THR A 41 1.68 0.24 -3.10
N LYS A 42 1.10 1.05 -3.99
CA LYS A 42 0.40 2.29 -3.59
C LYS A 42 -0.88 2.00 -2.79
N ALA A 43 -1.64 0.98 -3.19
CA ALA A 43 -2.84 0.55 -2.49
C ALA A 43 -2.54 0.10 -1.05
N THR A 44 -1.46 -0.64 -0.81
CA THR A 44 -1.12 -1.09 0.53
C THR A 44 -0.51 0.03 1.38
N THR A 45 0.42 0.81 0.85
CA THR A 45 1.08 1.87 1.65
C THR A 45 0.14 3.04 1.97
N LEU A 46 -0.54 3.61 0.97
CA LEU A 46 -1.40 4.78 1.17
C LEU A 46 -2.86 4.39 1.43
N GLY A 47 -3.34 3.33 0.76
CA GLY A 47 -4.71 2.85 0.96
C GLY A 47 -4.91 2.25 2.34
N VAL A 48 -4.26 1.10 2.58
CA VAL A 48 -4.35 0.40 3.88
C VAL A 48 -3.70 1.23 5.00
N GLY A 49 -2.58 1.90 4.74
CA GLY A 49 -1.96 2.80 5.72
C GLY A 49 -2.88 3.94 6.16
N GLY A 50 -3.65 4.54 5.25
CA GLY A 50 -4.66 5.55 5.58
C GLY A 50 -5.76 4.98 6.48
N THR A 51 -6.28 3.80 6.16
CA THR A 51 -7.29 3.12 6.98
C THR A 51 -6.78 2.79 8.38
N ILE A 52 -5.52 2.36 8.51
CA ILE A 52 -4.88 2.10 9.80
C ILE A 52 -4.78 3.38 10.64
N ILE A 53 -4.35 4.49 10.04
CA ILE A 53 -4.27 5.79 10.75
C ILE A 53 -5.67 6.23 11.21
N ALA A 54 -6.70 6.07 10.37
CA ALA A 54 -8.08 6.35 10.75
C ALA A 54 -8.52 5.49 11.95
N SER A 55 -8.20 4.20 11.93
CA SER A 55 -8.48 3.26 13.04
C SER A 55 -7.80 3.73 14.33
N LEU A 56 -6.49 4.02 14.28
CA LEU A 56 -5.72 4.51 15.42
C LEU A 56 -6.31 5.78 16.01
N LEU A 57 -6.72 6.74 15.18
CA LEU A 57 -7.35 7.99 15.62
C LEU A 57 -8.70 7.74 16.30
N PHE A 58 -9.52 6.86 15.74
CA PHE A 58 -10.84 6.51 16.28
C PHE A 58 -10.73 5.79 17.62
N PHE A 59 -9.93 4.72 17.71
CA PHE A 59 -9.80 3.91 18.91
C PHE A 59 -8.97 4.58 20.01
N SER A 60 -7.97 5.39 19.66
CA SER A 60 -7.23 6.20 20.65
C SER A 60 -8.17 7.16 21.38
N TRP A 61 -9.17 7.71 20.69
CA TRP A 61 -10.20 8.56 21.30
C TRP A 61 -11.24 7.76 22.10
N GLN A 62 -11.69 6.61 21.60
CA GLN A 62 -12.78 5.82 22.18
C GLN A 62 -12.34 5.00 23.42
N GLU A 63 -11.18 4.34 23.38
CA GLU A 63 -10.77 3.32 24.36
C GLU A 63 -9.53 3.69 25.20
N ARG A 64 -9.01 4.92 25.07
CA ARG A 64 -7.85 5.45 25.85
C ARG A 64 -6.59 4.56 25.80
N GLY A 65 -6.42 3.73 24.77
CA GLY A 65 -5.25 2.85 24.65
C GLY A 65 -4.94 2.47 23.21
N LEU A 66 -3.65 2.31 22.90
CA LEU A 66 -3.21 1.69 21.66
C LEU A 66 -3.46 0.19 21.74
N GLN A 67 -4.28 -0.34 20.84
CA GLN A 67 -4.53 -1.78 20.82
C GLN A 67 -3.35 -2.49 20.16
N LEU A 68 -2.86 -3.55 20.81
CA LEU A 68 -1.73 -4.33 20.31
C LEU A 68 -1.94 -4.82 18.88
N HIS A 69 -3.17 -5.13 18.50
CA HIS A 69 -3.50 -5.62 17.17
C HIS A 69 -3.25 -4.56 16.08
N GLU A 70 -3.53 -3.27 16.32
CA GLU A 70 -3.32 -2.20 15.34
C GLU A 70 -1.84 -1.97 15.07
N VAL A 71 -1.03 -1.98 16.14
CA VAL A 71 0.44 -1.90 16.05
C VAL A 71 0.98 -3.09 15.26
N LEU A 72 0.48 -4.30 15.57
CA LEU A 72 0.91 -5.53 14.90
C LEU A 72 0.56 -5.53 13.41
N ILE A 73 -0.65 -5.11 13.05
CA ILE A 73 -1.10 -4.99 11.66
C ILE A 73 -0.23 -3.98 10.92
N THR A 74 0.01 -2.81 11.52
CA THR A 74 0.84 -1.75 10.93
C THR A 74 2.25 -2.27 10.64
N LEU A 75 2.90 -2.83 11.65
CA LEU A 75 4.25 -3.36 11.56
C LEU A 75 4.34 -4.47 10.51
N PHE A 76 3.42 -5.44 10.58
CA PHE A 76 3.42 -6.57 9.68
C PHE A 76 3.24 -6.12 8.23
N LEU A 77 2.27 -5.25 7.94
CA LEU A 77 2.04 -4.76 6.58
C LEU A 77 3.19 -3.88 6.07
N PHE A 78 3.76 -3.00 6.90
CA PHE A 78 4.88 -2.15 6.49
C PHE A 78 6.15 -2.93 6.18
N ILE A 79 6.37 -4.08 6.83
CA ILE A 79 7.51 -4.95 6.54
C ILE A 79 7.20 -5.86 5.36
N THR A 80 6.06 -6.54 5.39
CA THR A 80 5.74 -7.58 4.40
C THR A 80 5.44 -7.01 3.02
N ALA A 81 4.73 -5.89 2.90
CA ALA A 81 4.38 -5.32 1.60
C ALA A 81 5.61 -4.96 0.74
N PRO A 82 6.62 -4.20 1.22
CA PRO A 82 7.80 -3.89 0.41
C PRO A 82 8.68 -5.13 0.16
N VAL A 83 8.81 -6.04 1.13
CA VAL A 83 9.57 -7.29 0.95
C VAL A 83 8.92 -8.16 -0.13
N SER A 84 7.60 -8.37 -0.08
CA SER A 84 6.87 -9.11 -1.10
C SER A 84 6.98 -8.45 -2.48
N ALA A 85 6.84 -7.12 -2.57
CA ALA A 85 7.02 -6.42 -3.83
C ALA A 85 8.44 -6.58 -4.39
N HIS A 86 9.46 -6.47 -3.55
CA HIS A 86 10.85 -6.67 -3.95
C HIS A 86 11.10 -8.10 -4.45
N MET A 87 10.62 -9.11 -3.72
CA MET A 87 10.74 -10.52 -4.11
C MET A 87 10.00 -10.82 -5.43
N LEU A 88 8.81 -10.26 -5.62
CA LEU A 88 8.04 -10.39 -6.86
C LEU A 88 8.76 -9.75 -8.05
N ALA A 89 9.30 -8.54 -7.88
CA ALA A 89 10.11 -7.88 -8.90
C ALA A 89 11.35 -8.72 -9.25
N LYS A 90 12.05 -9.25 -8.24
CA LYS A 90 13.21 -10.11 -8.43
C LYS A 90 12.86 -11.38 -9.20
N ALA A 91 11.78 -12.06 -8.82
CA ALA A 91 11.31 -13.25 -9.52
C ALA A 91 10.91 -12.95 -10.97
N ALA A 92 10.24 -11.82 -11.23
CA ALA A 92 9.88 -11.38 -12.58
C ALA A 92 11.11 -11.12 -13.47
N MET A 93 12.18 -10.55 -12.88
CA MET A 93 13.45 -10.34 -13.58
C MET A 93 14.14 -11.66 -13.92
N HIS A 94 14.18 -12.62 -12.98
CA HIS A 94 14.77 -13.94 -13.24
C HIS A 94 14.00 -14.76 -14.28
N ARG A 95 12.69 -14.49 -14.44
CA ARG A 95 11.85 -15.11 -15.46
C ARG A 95 11.82 -14.36 -16.79
N ASP A 96 12.58 -13.28 -16.91
CA ASP A 96 12.63 -12.39 -18.08
C ASP A 96 11.23 -12.02 -18.62
N LEU A 97 10.35 -11.58 -17.71
CA LEU A 97 9.02 -11.14 -18.11
C LEU A 97 9.11 -9.93 -19.05
N LYS A 98 8.24 -9.92 -20.08
CA LYS A 98 8.16 -8.83 -21.05
C LYS A 98 7.97 -7.49 -20.36
N ARG A 99 8.80 -6.52 -20.75
CA ARG A 99 8.78 -5.13 -20.29
C ARG A 99 8.11 -4.24 -21.33
N MET A 100 7.65 -3.07 -20.90
CA MET A 100 7.13 -2.06 -21.81
C MET A 100 8.21 -1.59 -22.81
N LYS A 101 7.80 -1.21 -24.01
CA LYS A 101 8.72 -0.58 -24.97
C LYS A 101 9.25 0.72 -24.37
N GLY A 102 10.58 0.85 -24.27
CA GLY A 102 11.25 2.01 -23.68
C GLY A 102 11.68 1.85 -22.22
N THR A 103 11.43 0.70 -21.57
CA THR A 103 12.03 0.40 -20.26
C THR A 103 13.54 0.24 -20.40
N GLN A 104 14.32 1.18 -19.87
CA GLN A 104 15.78 1.15 -19.88
C GLN A 104 16.35 0.63 -18.56
N GLY A 105 17.55 0.05 -18.62
CA GLY A 105 18.26 -0.50 -17.46
C GLY A 105 18.47 -2.01 -17.54
N GLU A 106 19.64 -2.44 -17.09
CA GLU A 106 20.06 -3.85 -16.99
C GLU A 106 20.25 -4.23 -15.50
N PRO A 107 19.17 -4.37 -14.70
CA PRO A 107 19.27 -4.61 -13.26
C PRO A 107 19.97 -5.93 -12.89
N TRP A 108 20.17 -6.86 -13.85
CA TRP A 108 20.89 -8.12 -13.68
C TRP A 108 22.43 -8.00 -13.67
N LYS A 109 22.99 -6.83 -13.96
CA LYS A 109 24.43 -6.58 -13.80
C LYS A 109 24.81 -6.02 -12.42
N GLN A 110 23.88 -6.02 -11.46
CA GLN A 110 24.11 -5.59 -10.08
C GLN A 110 24.53 -6.75 -9.19
#